data_AF-A0ABD2CVK4-F1
#
_entry.id   AF-A0ABD2CVK4-F1
#
_cell.length_a   1.000
_cell.length_b   1.000
_cell.length_c   1.000
_cell.angle_alpha   90.00
_cell.angle_beta   90.00
_cell.angle_gamma   90.00
#
_symmetry.space_group_name_H-M   'P 1'
#
loop_
_entity.id
_entity.type
_entity.pdbx_description
1 polymer ?
#
loop_
_entity_poly.entity_id
_entity_poly.type
_entity_poly.pdbx_seq_one_letter_code
_entity_poly.pdbx_strand_id
1 'polypeptide(L)' 'MRFIKLVPSSRRKNRKNHFMVSFHIRRRLISGPLSKDLRQKYNVRSMSKSKDGEVQNDNCPRNI' A
#
# COMPACT_ATOMS: atom_id res chain seq x y z
N MET A 1 4.89 -15.59 16.82
CA MET A 1 5.69 -14.34 16.90
C MET A 1 6.61 -14.27 15.71
N ARG A 2 6.87 -13.08 15.15
CA ARG A 2 7.82 -12.93 14.04
C ARG A 2 9.25 -13.07 14.59
N PHE A 3 10.10 -13.83 13.89
CA PHE A 3 11.46 -14.17 14.35
C PHE A 3 12.52 -13.08 14.05
N ILE A 4 12.18 -12.08 13.23
CA ILE A 4 13.11 -10.99 12.87
C ILE A 4 13.15 -9.95 14.00
N LYS A 5 14.30 -9.86 14.69
CA LYS A 5 14.49 -8.97 15.84
C LYS A 5 14.41 -7.47 15.50
N LEU A 6 14.69 -7.08 14.25
CA LEU A 6 14.73 -5.69 13.79
C LEU A 6 13.36 -5.04 13.59
N VAL A 7 12.28 -5.83 13.50
CA VAL A 7 10.94 -5.32 13.23
C VAL A 7 10.07 -5.45 14.49
N PRO A 8 9.49 -4.36 15.00
CA PRO A 8 8.67 -4.42 16.21
C PRO A 8 7.38 -5.22 15.96
N SER A 9 7.09 -6.18 16.85
CA SER A 9 5.81 -6.93 16.86
C SER A 9 4.66 -6.16 17.53
N SER A 10 4.97 -5.16 18.35
CA SER A 10 3.97 -4.36 19.08
C SER A 10 3.11 -3.52 18.13
N ARG A 11 1.78 -3.66 18.24
CA ARG A 11 0.78 -2.90 17.47
C ARG A 11 0.96 -1.38 17.61
N ARG A 12 1.26 -0.89 18.82
CA ARG A 12 1.46 0.55 19.09
C ARG A 12 2.66 1.11 18.33
N LYS A 13 3.80 0.39 18.36
CA LYS A 13 5.02 0.78 17.64
C LYS A 13 4.80 0.77 16.13
N ASN A 14 4.13 -0.24 15.62
CA ASN A 14 3.84 -0.34 14.18
C ASN A 14 2.94 0.82 13.68
N ARG A 15 1.90 1.18 14.45
CA ARG A 15 1.06 2.35 14.12
C ARG A 15 1.87 3.65 14.10
N LYS A 16 2.71 3.90 15.13
CA LYS A 16 3.56 5.10 15.16
C LYS A 16 4.47 5.17 13.93
N ASN A 17 5.13 4.05 13.59
CA ASN A 17 6.01 3.98 12.44
C ASN A 17 5.28 4.18 11.11
N HIS A 18 4.05 3.66 10.98
CA HIS A 18 3.26 3.83 9.75
C HIS A 18 2.91 5.30 9.47
N PHE A 19 2.49 6.04 10.49
CA PHE A 19 2.02 7.42 10.32
C PHE A 19 3.15 8.46 10.28
N MET A 20 4.24 8.23 11.04
CA MET A 20 5.35 9.20 11.20
C MET A 20 6.47 9.05 10.16
N VAL A 21 6.29 8.21 9.14
CA VAL A 21 7.35 7.87 8.18
C VAL A 21 7.60 8.97 7.13
N SER A 22 8.85 9.09 6.68
CA SER A 22 9.26 9.97 5.59
C SER A 22 8.59 9.65 4.24
N PHE A 23 8.53 10.64 3.36
CA PHE A 23 7.80 10.59 2.08
C PHE A 23 8.18 9.41 1.17
N HIS A 24 9.48 9.12 1.02
CA HIS A 24 9.95 8.04 0.14
C HIS A 24 9.39 6.67 0.56
N ILE A 25 9.30 6.40 1.86
CA ILE A 25 8.68 5.18 2.39
C ILE A 25 7.15 5.27 2.28
N ARG A 26 6.58 6.45 2.53
CA ARG A 26 5.14 6.67 2.40
C ARG A 26 4.63 6.35 1.00
N ARG A 27 5.37 6.68 -0.07
CA ARG A 27 5.02 6.30 -1.46
C ARG A 27 4.89 4.79 -1.65
N ARG A 28 5.71 3.98 -0.98
CA ARG A 28 5.64 2.52 -1.04
C ARG A 28 4.38 1.99 -0.34
N LEU A 29 4.01 2.61 0.79
CA LEU A 29 2.80 2.28 1.55
C LEU A 29 1.53 2.70 0.82
N ILE A 30 1.55 3.84 0.12
CA ILE A 30 0.46 4.38 -0.71
C ILE A 30 0.61 3.86 -2.15
N SER A 31 0.89 2.57 -2.29
CA SER A 31 0.82 1.89 -3.59
C SER A 31 -0.54 1.22 -3.74
N GLY A 32 -1.04 1.18 -4.98
CA GLY A 32 -2.29 0.49 -5.34
C GLY A 32 -2.03 -0.63 -6.33
N PRO A 33 -2.89 -1.67 -6.36
CA PRO A 33 -2.86 -2.65 -7.44
C PRO A 33 -3.23 -2.01 -8.78
N LEU A 34 -2.61 -2.49 -9.86
CA LEU A 34 -2.93 -2.07 -11.22
C LEU A 34 -3.98 -2.99 -11.86
N SER A 35 -4.74 -2.46 -12.82
CA SER A 35 -5.64 -3.25 -13.68
C SER A 35 -4.86 -4.24 -14.55
N LYS A 36 -5.53 -5.27 -15.08
CA LYS A 36 -4.89 -6.37 -15.83
C LYS A 36 -4.07 -5.86 -17.02
N ASP A 37 -4.62 -4.91 -17.77
CA ASP A 37 -3.98 -4.36 -18.98
C ASP A 37 -2.74 -3.53 -18.63
N LEU A 38 -2.82 -2.73 -17.56
CA LEU A 38 -1.68 -1.93 -17.07
C LEU A 38 -0.57 -2.82 -16.49
N ARG A 39 -0.92 -3.94 -15.86
CA ARG A 39 0.07 -4.92 -15.38
C ARG A 39 0.80 -5.57 -16.54
N GLN A 40 0.14 -5.85 -17.66
CA GLN A 40 0.79 -6.41 -18.85
C GLN A 40 1.72 -5.40 -19.52
N LYS A 41 1.31 -4.13 -19.61
CA LYS A 41 2.10 -3.06 -20.21
C LYS A 41 3.36 -2.71 -19.41
N TYR A 42 3.24 -2.60 -18.08
CA TYR A 42 4.32 -2.15 -17.22
C TYR A 42 5.02 -3.29 -16.46
N ASN A 43 4.55 -4.54 -16.59
CA ASN A 43 5.06 -5.75 -15.92
C ASN A 43 5.20 -5.63 -14.38
N VAL A 44 4.46 -4.72 -13.75
CA VAL A 44 4.52 -4.44 -12.32
C VAL A 44 3.13 -4.66 -11.71
N ARG A 45 3.07 -5.23 -10.50
CA ARG A 45 1.80 -5.53 -9.81
C ARG A 45 1.12 -4.32 -9.18
N SER A 46 1.91 -3.35 -8.73
CA SER A 46 1.44 -2.17 -7.99
C SER A 46 2.36 -0.98 -8.24
N MET A 47 1.77 0.20 -8.42
CA MET A 47 2.51 1.46 -8.51
C MET A 47 2.03 2.42 -7.41
N SER A 48 2.89 3.38 -7.03
CA SER A 48 2.45 4.49 -6.19
C SER A 48 1.39 5.28 -6.95
N LYS A 49 0.25 5.55 -6.31
CA LYS A 49 -0.83 6.30 -6.94
C LYS A 49 -0.35 7.74 -7.18
N SER A 50 -0.21 8.13 -8.45
CA SER A 50 -0.03 9.53 -8.85
C SER A 50 -1.37 10.27 -8.74
N LYS A 51 -1.33 11.60 -8.66
CA LYS A 51 -2.54 12.43 -8.55
C LYS A 51 -3.51 12.24 -9.72
N ASP A 52 -3.00 11.87 -10.89
CA ASP A 52 -3.76 11.85 -12.15
C ASP A 52 -4.24 10.44 -12.55
N GLY A 53 -4.03 9.43 -11.69
CA GLY A 53 -4.45 8.07 -11.96
C GLY A 53 -5.83 7.78 -11.39
N GLU A 54 -6.80 7.53 -12.26
CA GLU A 54 -8.14 7.05 -11.87
C GLU A 54 -8.03 5.71 -11.12
N VAL A 55 -8.71 5.63 -9.97
CA VAL A 55 -8.69 4.44 -9.11
C VAL A 55 -10.07 3.81 -9.12
N GLN A 56 -10.18 2.60 -9.67
CA GLN A 56 -11.38 1.77 -9.51
C GLN A 56 -11.45 1.27 -8.06
N ASN A 57 -12.46 1.71 -7.32
CA ASN A 57 -12.70 1.29 -5.94
C ASN A 57 -13.58 0.03 -5.93
N ASP A 58 -12.96 -1.15 -5.84
CA ASP A 58 -13.69 -2.43 -5.77
C ASP A 58 -14.31 -2.70 -4.38
N ASN A 59 -14.01 -1.86 -3.39
CA ASN A 59 -14.55 -1.95 -2.04
C ASN A 59 -15.83 -1.11 -1.91
N CYS A 60 -16.86 -1.45 -2.68
CA CYS A 60 -18.22 -0.99 -2.38
C CYS A 60 -18.72 -1.80 -1.16
N PRO A 61 -19.28 -1.16 -0.11
CA PRO A 61 -19.96 -1.91 0.94
C PRO A 61 -21.11 -2.65 0.26
N ARG A 62 -21.03 -3.99 0.19
CA ARG A 62 -22.22 -4.78 -0.09
C ARG A 62 -23.20 -4.47 1.04
N ASN A 63 -24.31 -3.83 0.69
CA ASN A 63 -25.43 -3.61 1.61
C ASN A 63 -25.71 -4.95 2.30
N ILE A 64 -25.73 -4.91 3.63
CA ILE A 64 -26.21 -5.99 4.48
C ILE A 64 -27.71 -6.13 4.26
#